data_AF-A0AA38FLN7-F1
#
_entry.id   AF-A0AA38FLN7-F1
#
_cell.length_a   1.000
_cell.length_b   1.000
_cell.length_c   1.000
_cell.angle_alpha   90.00
_cell.angle_beta   90.00
_cell.angle_gamma   90.00
#
_symmetry.space_group_name_H-M   'P 1'
#
loop_
_entity.id
_entity.type
_entity.pdbx_description
1 polymer ?
#
loop_
_entity_poly.entity_id
_entity_poly.type
_entity_poly.pdbx_seq_one_letter_code
_entity_poly.pdbx_strand_id
1 'polypeptide(L)'
;NERFPLVYLSHNENSKHCKAGTLNSTAVKGKIVLCDNKEPELLLSESSSWYEIIISAVEEAGAAGVVFANNKYSGDEDLLDNSSLVPASIVGYSAGLKIKAYINSTSNPTAIIDSTGLTLVGEAIIAPIVPVFSSRGPSKAIPQVLKPDVIAPGANILAALPGGGYGIMSGTSMSCPHVSGIAALIRSVHPSWSPAAIKSALMTSAYVRDNRNQLIRDRVFLEAADPFDLGAGH
;
A
#
# COMPACT_ATOMS: atom_id res chain seq x y z
N ASN A 1 15.41 22.81 -6.54
CA ASN A 1 15.10 21.37 -6.68
C ASN A 1 16.32 20.64 -7.20
N GLU A 2 17.21 20.27 -6.27
CA GLU A 2 18.43 19.52 -6.56
C GLU A 2 18.07 18.10 -7.02
N ARG A 3 18.71 17.62 -8.09
CA ARG A 3 18.52 16.25 -8.61
C ARG A 3 19.74 15.43 -8.24
N PHE A 4 19.51 14.19 -7.84
CA PHE A 4 20.57 13.25 -7.49
C PHE A 4 20.73 12.22 -8.60
N PRO A 5 21.94 11.68 -8.82
CA PRO A 5 22.10 10.51 -9.68
C PRO A 5 21.22 9.36 -9.18
N LEU A 6 20.59 8.64 -10.11
CA LEU A 6 19.72 7.51 -9.82
C LEU A 6 20.44 6.22 -10.19
N VAL A 7 20.47 5.24 -9.29
CA VAL A 7 21.15 3.96 -9.54
C VAL A 7 20.25 2.77 -9.23
N TYR A 8 20.43 1.69 -10.00
CA TYR A 8 19.78 0.40 -9.76
C TYR A 8 20.87 -0.68 -9.76
N LEU A 9 21.10 -1.30 -8.59
CA LEU A 9 22.14 -2.32 -8.42
C LEU A 9 21.54 -3.70 -8.62
N SER A 10 21.56 -4.21 -9.86
CA SER A 10 20.96 -5.50 -10.22
C SER A 10 21.99 -6.60 -10.51
N HIS A 11 23.17 -6.52 -9.89
CA HIS A 11 24.24 -7.49 -10.13
C HIS A 11 23.94 -8.89 -9.57
N ASN A 12 23.10 -8.96 -8.52
CA ASN A 12 22.54 -10.20 -7.98
C ASN A 12 21.18 -9.96 -7.28
N GLU A 13 20.50 -11.05 -6.95
CA GLU A 13 19.18 -11.07 -6.30
C GLU A 13 19.11 -10.29 -4.99
N ASN A 14 20.18 -10.24 -4.20
CA ASN A 14 20.16 -9.50 -2.93
C ASN A 14 20.34 -7.99 -3.16
N SER A 15 21.20 -7.61 -4.10
CA SER A 15 21.47 -6.20 -4.42
C SER A 15 20.26 -5.49 -5.04
N LYS A 16 19.45 -6.18 -5.86
CA LYS A 16 18.23 -5.58 -6.43
C LYS A 16 17.21 -5.23 -5.37
N HIS A 17 17.20 -5.95 -4.24
CA HIS A 17 16.34 -5.71 -3.09
C HIS A 17 17.01 -4.80 -2.04
N CYS A 18 18.19 -4.26 -2.33
CA CYS A 18 18.96 -3.39 -1.44
C CYS A 18 19.25 -3.98 -0.05
N LYS A 19 19.32 -5.31 0.04
CA LYS A 19 19.50 -6.02 1.31
C LYS A 19 20.71 -5.48 2.07
N ALA A 20 20.58 -5.35 3.40
CA ALA A 20 21.67 -4.91 4.27
C ALA A 20 22.99 -5.66 3.97
N GLY A 21 24.09 -4.92 3.91
CA GLY A 21 25.41 -5.44 3.57
C GLY A 21 25.69 -5.71 2.08
N THR A 22 24.72 -5.47 1.18
CA THR A 22 24.89 -5.69 -0.27
C THR A 22 25.05 -4.43 -1.10
N LEU A 23 24.83 -3.25 -0.49
CA LEU A 23 25.03 -1.95 -1.11
C LEU A 23 26.51 -1.56 -1.05
N ASN A 24 27.15 -1.40 -2.21
CA ASN A 24 28.50 -0.85 -2.29
C ASN A 24 28.45 0.67 -2.06
N SER A 25 28.96 1.14 -0.91
CA SER A 25 28.93 2.55 -0.52
C SER A 25 29.49 3.48 -1.61
N THR A 26 30.57 3.10 -2.29
CA THR A 26 31.16 3.91 -3.38
C THR A 26 30.22 4.05 -4.57
N ALA A 27 29.38 3.03 -4.82
CA ALA A 27 28.42 3.05 -5.91
C ALA A 27 27.15 3.87 -5.58
N VAL A 28 26.74 3.97 -4.31
CA VAL A 28 25.46 4.57 -3.90
C VAL A 28 25.58 5.90 -3.15
N LYS A 29 26.75 6.25 -2.62
CA LYS A 29 26.94 7.46 -1.82
C LYS A 29 26.52 8.72 -2.58
N GLY A 30 25.63 9.52 -1.98
CA GLY A 30 25.07 10.74 -2.57
C GLY A 30 24.10 10.51 -3.74
N LYS A 31 23.57 9.30 -3.92
CA LYS A 31 22.67 8.92 -5.03
C LYS A 31 21.33 8.43 -4.49
N ILE A 32 20.29 8.51 -5.32
CA ILE A 32 19.03 7.83 -5.07
C ILE A 32 19.15 6.38 -5.55
N VAL A 33 18.79 5.42 -4.71
CA VAL A 33 18.85 3.99 -5.03
C VAL A 33 17.45 3.48 -5.34
N LEU A 34 17.27 2.82 -6.49
CA LEU A 34 16.08 2.05 -6.79
C LEU A 34 16.21 0.64 -6.20
N CYS A 35 15.23 0.21 -5.43
CA CYS A 35 15.18 -1.11 -4.80
C CYS A 35 13.90 -1.82 -5.23
N ASP A 36 14.01 -3.01 -5.81
CA ASP A 36 12.86 -3.87 -6.07
C ASP A 36 12.28 -4.34 -4.73
N ASN A 37 10.97 -4.18 -4.57
CA ASN A 37 10.27 -4.68 -3.40
C ASN A 37 10.29 -6.21 -3.41
N LYS A 38 10.49 -6.83 -2.24
CA LYS A 38 10.50 -8.29 -2.15
C LYS A 38 9.14 -8.82 -2.60
N GLU A 39 9.12 -9.95 -3.32
CA GLU A 39 7.87 -10.67 -3.53
C GLU A 39 7.24 -10.95 -2.16
N PRO A 40 5.91 -10.76 -1.99
CA PRO A 40 5.28 -11.14 -0.75
C PRO A 40 5.50 -12.64 -0.57
N GLU A 41 6.45 -13.01 0.30
CA GLU A 41 6.50 -14.35 0.87
C GLU A 41 5.20 -14.52 1.62
N LEU A 42 4.17 -14.99 0.90
CA LEU A 42 2.89 -15.49 1.40
C LEU A 42 2.48 -14.89 2.75
N LEU A 43 2.09 -13.60 2.79
CA LEU A 43 1.17 -12.99 3.77
C LEU A 43 1.14 -13.60 5.20
N LEU A 44 2.29 -13.92 5.80
CA LEU A 44 2.34 -14.65 7.08
C LEU A 44 3.29 -14.07 8.12
N SER A 45 3.97 -12.97 7.84
CA SER A 45 4.63 -12.23 8.92
C SER A 45 4.58 -10.74 8.65
N GLU A 46 4.02 -10.05 9.64
CA GLU A 46 4.21 -8.62 9.83
C GLU A 46 5.69 -8.29 9.68
N SER A 47 6.05 -7.58 8.63
CA SER A 47 7.38 -6.97 8.53
C SER A 47 7.26 -5.56 8.00
N SER A 48 6.56 -4.73 8.77
CA SER A 48 6.84 -3.28 8.82
C SER A 48 8.35 -3.01 8.97
N SER A 49 9.10 -3.98 9.49
CA SER A 49 10.56 -3.96 9.57
C SER A 49 11.31 -4.01 8.23
N TRP A 50 10.73 -4.51 7.13
CA TRP A 50 11.49 -4.63 5.87
C TRP A 50 11.93 -3.27 5.34
N TYR A 51 11.00 -2.34 5.15
CA TYR A 51 11.33 -1.02 4.63
C TYR A 51 12.26 -0.28 5.57
N GLU A 52 12.05 -0.37 6.88
CA GLU A 52 12.93 0.21 7.90
C GLU A 52 14.37 -0.35 7.82
N ILE A 53 14.53 -1.66 7.66
CA ILE A 53 15.85 -2.31 7.50
C ILE A 53 16.53 -1.82 6.21
N ILE A 54 15.80 -1.75 5.10
CA ILE A 54 16.38 -1.31 3.82
C ILE A 54 16.74 0.17 3.86
N ILE A 55 15.86 1.00 4.42
CA ILE A 55 16.12 2.41 4.62
C ILE A 55 17.37 2.61 5.49
N SER A 56 17.50 1.86 6.58
CA SER A 56 18.70 1.91 7.44
C SER A 56 19.95 1.50 6.66
N ALA A 57 19.89 0.45 5.85
CA ALA A 57 21.03 0.03 5.01
C ALA A 57 21.41 1.06 3.93
N VAL A 58 20.43 1.74 3.33
CA VAL A 58 20.64 2.82 2.36
C VAL A 58 21.28 4.02 3.04
N GLU A 59 20.81 4.38 4.24
CA GLU A 59 21.36 5.44 5.07
C GLU A 59 22.82 5.17 5.45
N GLU A 60 23.11 3.97 5.97
CA GLU A 60 24.47 3.52 6.32
C GLU A 60 25.41 3.52 5.11
N ALA A 61 24.90 3.18 3.92
CA ALA A 61 25.68 3.23 2.69
C ALA A 61 25.93 4.66 2.17
N GLY A 62 25.32 5.68 2.79
CA GLY A 62 25.49 7.10 2.49
C GLY A 62 24.69 7.57 1.27
N ALA A 63 23.64 6.86 0.88
CA ALA A 63 22.77 7.26 -0.22
C ALA A 63 21.91 8.48 0.14
N ALA A 64 21.50 9.23 -0.88
CA ALA A 64 20.70 10.44 -0.75
C ALA A 64 19.18 10.16 -0.69
N GLY A 65 18.75 8.96 -1.05
CA GLY A 65 17.34 8.58 -1.08
C GLY A 65 17.11 7.15 -1.55
N VAL A 66 15.91 6.64 -1.35
CA VAL A 66 15.48 5.32 -1.85
C VAL A 66 14.13 5.40 -2.55
N VAL A 67 14.02 4.70 -3.68
CA VAL A 67 12.74 4.43 -4.35
C VAL A 67 12.49 2.94 -4.32
N PHE A 68 11.39 2.51 -3.71
CA PHE A 68 10.93 1.13 -3.72
C PHE A 68 10.02 0.90 -4.94
N ALA A 69 10.41 0.00 -5.84
CA ALA A 69 9.57 -0.41 -6.96
C ALA A 69 8.84 -1.71 -6.61
N ASN A 70 7.51 -1.67 -6.57
CA ASN A 70 6.72 -2.87 -6.32
C ASN A 70 6.97 -3.98 -7.33
N ASN A 71 6.78 -5.21 -6.89
CA ASN A 71 6.76 -6.39 -7.76
C ASN A 71 5.37 -6.55 -8.42
N LYS A 72 5.26 -7.48 -9.37
CA LYS A 72 4.03 -7.74 -10.13
C LYS A 72 2.84 -8.10 -9.23
N TYR A 73 3.06 -8.81 -8.13
CA TYR A 73 2.00 -9.28 -7.22
C TYR A 73 1.47 -8.16 -6.32
N SER A 74 2.35 -7.27 -5.88
CA SER A 74 1.97 -6.05 -5.14
C SER A 74 1.32 -5.00 -6.04
N GLY A 75 1.43 -5.15 -7.37
CA GLY A 75 0.79 -4.28 -8.34
C GLY A 75 1.16 -2.81 -8.15
N ASP A 76 0.20 -1.91 -8.34
CA ASP A 76 0.39 -0.47 -8.17
C ASP A 76 0.07 0.03 -6.76
N GLU A 77 0.16 -0.85 -5.75
CA GLU A 77 -0.04 -0.51 -4.34
C GLU A 77 0.96 0.57 -3.87
N ASP A 78 0.50 1.53 -3.09
CA ASP A 78 1.33 2.66 -2.63
C ASP A 78 1.21 2.75 -1.11
N LEU A 79 1.83 1.78 -0.44
CA LEU A 79 1.82 1.63 1.01
C LEU A 79 3.26 1.71 1.51
N LEU A 80 3.59 2.87 2.08
CA LEU A 80 4.82 3.08 2.82
C LEU A 80 4.45 3.66 4.18
N ASP A 81 4.51 2.81 5.20
CA ASP A 81 4.34 3.21 6.60
C ASP A 81 5.75 3.33 7.19
N ASN A 82 6.38 4.50 7.05
CA ASN A 82 7.64 4.77 7.73
C ASN A 82 7.90 6.27 7.93
N SER A 83 8.50 6.60 9.07
CA SER A 83 9.23 7.85 9.30
C SER A 83 10.73 7.59 9.11
N SER A 84 11.33 8.11 8.04
CA SER A 84 12.77 8.01 7.81
C SER A 84 13.44 9.38 7.74
N LEU A 85 14.74 9.41 8.11
CA LEU A 85 15.63 10.54 7.90
C LEU A 85 16.08 10.67 6.44
N VAL A 86 16.09 9.57 5.69
CA VAL A 86 16.43 9.55 4.27
C VAL A 86 15.14 9.64 3.44
N PRO A 87 15.07 10.53 2.43
CA PRO A 87 13.91 10.58 1.54
C PRO A 87 13.61 9.22 0.91
N ALA A 88 12.40 8.71 1.15
CA ALA A 88 11.93 7.43 0.65
C ALA A 88 10.61 7.59 -0.09
N SER A 89 10.46 6.88 -1.21
CA SER A 89 9.20 6.79 -1.96
C SER A 89 8.97 5.35 -2.36
N ILE A 90 7.72 4.90 -2.37
CA ILE A 90 7.33 3.67 -3.05
C ILE A 90 6.63 4.03 -4.35
N VAL A 91 6.75 3.17 -5.36
CA VAL A 91 6.06 3.30 -6.63
C VAL A 91 5.46 1.95 -7.04
N GLY A 92 4.33 2.02 -7.73
CA GLY A 92 3.69 0.84 -8.31
C GLY A 92 4.57 0.08 -9.30
N TYR A 93 4.24 -1.19 -9.54
CA TYR A 93 4.96 -2.05 -10.49
C TYR A 93 5.10 -1.41 -11.88
N SER A 94 4.03 -0.80 -12.39
CA SER A 94 4.03 -0.19 -13.72
C SER A 94 4.98 1.02 -13.81
N ALA A 95 5.05 1.84 -12.75
CA ALA A 95 5.98 2.95 -12.64
C ALA A 95 7.42 2.45 -12.43
N GLY A 96 7.63 1.41 -11.62
CA GLY A 96 8.93 0.79 -11.41
C GLY A 96 9.57 0.27 -12.70
N LEU A 97 8.77 -0.34 -13.59
CA LEU A 97 9.25 -0.74 -14.94
C LEU A 97 9.70 0.45 -15.78
N LYS A 98 8.95 1.57 -15.76
CA LYS A 98 9.32 2.80 -16.47
C LYS A 98 10.60 3.43 -15.91
N ILE A 99 10.78 3.43 -14.59
CA ILE A 99 12.01 3.92 -13.96
C ILE A 99 13.20 3.05 -14.35
N LYS A 100 13.08 1.72 -14.32
CA LYS A 100 14.13 0.80 -14.78
C LYS A 100 14.50 1.02 -16.24
N ALA A 101 13.50 1.20 -17.12
CA ALA A 101 13.73 1.53 -18.52
C ALA A 101 14.45 2.88 -18.68
N TYR A 102 14.07 3.90 -17.89
CA TYR A 102 14.72 5.21 -17.88
C TYR A 102 16.20 5.11 -17.45
N ILE A 103 16.51 4.37 -16.38
CA ILE A 103 17.89 4.16 -15.92
C ILE A 103 18.76 3.58 -17.05
N ASN A 104 18.22 2.63 -17.83
CA ASN A 104 18.95 2.00 -18.94
C ASN A 104 19.01 2.86 -20.21
N SER A 105 18.19 3.90 -20.32
CA SER A 105 18.11 4.75 -21.52
C SER A 105 19.19 5.83 -21.60
N THR A 106 19.91 6.09 -20.50
CA THR A 106 20.91 7.16 -20.41
C THR A 106 22.09 6.74 -19.54
N SER A 107 23.28 7.27 -19.83
CA SER A 107 24.48 7.04 -19.02
C SER A 107 24.52 7.87 -17.73
N ASN A 108 23.65 8.87 -17.59
CA ASN A 108 23.59 9.74 -16.41
C ASN A 108 22.14 9.96 -15.93
N PRO A 109 21.44 8.89 -15.49
CA PRO A 109 20.09 9.01 -14.97
C PRO A 109 20.09 9.82 -13.67
N THR A 110 19.17 10.77 -13.56
CA THR A 110 18.96 11.58 -12.34
C THR A 110 17.49 11.61 -11.95
N ALA A 111 17.23 11.76 -10.65
CA ALA A 111 15.88 11.83 -10.08
C ALA A 111 15.82 12.82 -8.90
N ILE A 112 14.60 13.12 -8.48
CA ILE A 112 14.29 13.87 -7.26
C ILE A 112 13.13 13.17 -6.57
N ILE A 113 13.21 13.01 -5.26
CA ILE A 113 12.08 12.65 -4.41
C ILE A 113 11.57 13.97 -3.82
N ASP A 114 10.39 14.39 -4.24
CA ASP A 114 9.86 15.69 -3.84
C ASP A 114 9.37 15.64 -2.39
N SER A 115 9.87 16.56 -1.55
CA SER A 115 9.54 16.65 -0.14
C SER A 115 8.34 17.56 0.14
N THR A 116 7.73 18.18 -0.88
CA THR A 116 6.59 19.10 -0.68
C THR A 116 5.31 18.42 -0.18
N GLY A 117 5.24 17.08 -0.19
CA GLY A 117 4.19 16.32 0.51
C GLY A 117 2.76 16.60 0.04
N LEU A 118 2.48 16.40 -1.24
CA LEU A 118 1.14 16.63 -1.81
C LEU A 118 0.23 15.40 -1.63
N THR A 119 -0.85 15.54 -0.87
CA THR A 119 -1.94 14.56 -0.86
C THR A 119 -2.91 14.85 -2.01
N LEU A 120 -3.00 13.93 -2.97
CA LEU A 120 -3.99 14.01 -4.04
C LEU A 120 -5.35 13.47 -3.55
N VAL A 121 -6.41 14.23 -3.80
CA VAL A 121 -7.79 13.87 -3.42
C VAL A 121 -8.75 14.06 -4.59
N GLY A 122 -9.93 13.44 -4.52
CA GLY A 122 -10.98 13.58 -5.52
C GLY A 122 -10.68 12.81 -6.81
N GLU A 123 -11.04 13.40 -7.96
CA GLU A 123 -11.02 12.73 -9.28
C GLU A 123 -9.62 12.36 -9.78
N ALA A 124 -8.58 12.95 -9.17
CA ALA A 124 -7.18 12.65 -9.44
C ALA A 124 -6.82 11.18 -9.14
N ILE A 125 -7.54 10.54 -8.20
CA ILE A 125 -7.30 9.17 -7.75
C ILE A 125 -8.58 8.34 -7.98
N ILE A 126 -8.43 7.09 -8.41
CA ILE A 126 -9.55 6.14 -8.52
C ILE A 126 -9.78 5.51 -7.14
N ALA A 127 -11.00 5.59 -6.61
CA ALA A 127 -11.34 5.02 -5.31
C ALA A 127 -12.84 4.65 -5.19
N PRO A 128 -13.18 3.62 -4.39
CA PRO A 128 -12.28 2.70 -3.70
C PRO A 128 -11.71 1.63 -4.65
N ILE A 129 -10.62 0.99 -4.23
CA ILE A 129 -10.00 -0.18 -4.85
C ILE A 129 -9.72 -1.18 -3.72
N VAL A 130 -9.97 -2.48 -3.93
CA VAL A 130 -9.65 -3.51 -2.95
C VAL A 130 -8.12 -3.71 -2.92
N PRO A 131 -7.44 -3.48 -1.78
CA PRO A 131 -5.98 -3.56 -1.72
C PRO A 131 -5.46 -5.01 -1.77
N VAL A 132 -4.19 -5.17 -2.16
CA VAL A 132 -3.59 -6.51 -2.35
C VAL A 132 -3.50 -7.32 -1.06
N PHE A 133 -3.43 -6.65 0.10
CA PHE A 133 -3.36 -7.30 1.41
C PHE A 133 -4.72 -7.78 1.93
N SER A 134 -5.83 -7.32 1.34
CA SER A 134 -7.16 -7.71 1.81
C SER A 134 -7.38 -9.21 1.56
N SER A 135 -7.70 -9.96 2.60
CA SER A 135 -7.99 -11.40 2.48
C SER A 135 -9.26 -11.63 1.66
N ARG A 136 -9.24 -12.68 0.84
CA ARG A 136 -10.33 -13.02 -0.08
C ARG A 136 -11.11 -14.24 0.37
N GLY A 137 -12.37 -14.30 -0.02
CA GLY A 137 -13.19 -15.50 0.12
C GLY A 137 -12.81 -16.60 -0.89
N PRO A 138 -13.51 -17.74 -0.86
CA PRO A 138 -14.57 -18.09 0.11
C PRO A 138 -14.02 -18.37 1.52
N SER A 139 -14.90 -18.31 2.53
CA SER A 139 -14.56 -18.75 3.88
C SER A 139 -14.23 -20.24 3.90
N LYS A 140 -13.04 -20.60 4.38
CA LYS A 140 -12.65 -22.01 4.56
C LYS A 140 -13.48 -22.71 5.64
N ALA A 141 -13.99 -21.96 6.61
CA ALA A 141 -14.77 -22.51 7.73
C ALA A 141 -16.21 -22.83 7.34
N ILE A 142 -16.85 -21.94 6.56
CA ILE A 142 -18.24 -22.10 6.11
C ILE A 142 -18.34 -21.59 4.67
N PRO A 143 -17.99 -22.43 3.67
CA PRO A 143 -17.97 -22.01 2.26
C PRO A 143 -19.33 -21.56 1.72
N GLN A 144 -20.44 -21.98 2.34
CA GLN A 144 -21.80 -21.61 1.96
C GLN A 144 -22.19 -20.19 2.38
N VAL A 145 -21.40 -19.54 3.24
CA VAL A 145 -21.61 -18.16 3.67
C VAL A 145 -20.54 -17.29 3.03
N LEU A 146 -20.97 -16.39 2.14
CA LEU A 146 -20.09 -15.44 1.44
C LEU A 146 -19.27 -14.61 2.44
N LYS A 147 -17.97 -14.46 2.16
CA LYS A 147 -17.06 -13.55 2.86
C LYS A 147 -16.12 -12.87 1.85
N PRO A 148 -15.72 -11.61 2.08
CA PRO A 148 -16.12 -10.73 3.19
C PRO A 148 -17.59 -10.26 3.10
N ASP A 149 -18.07 -9.54 4.12
CA ASP A 149 -19.46 -9.03 4.13
C ASP A 149 -19.59 -7.65 3.45
N VAL A 150 -18.61 -6.77 3.68
CA VAL A 150 -18.56 -5.36 3.22
C VAL A 150 -17.09 -4.91 3.25
N ILE A 151 -16.74 -3.87 2.49
CA ILE A 151 -15.43 -3.21 2.56
C ILE A 151 -15.53 -1.81 3.16
N ALA A 152 -14.43 -1.29 3.69
CA ALA A 152 -14.32 0.05 4.25
C ALA A 152 -12.88 0.57 4.12
N PRO A 153 -12.63 1.89 4.28
CA PRO A 153 -11.29 2.46 4.16
C PRO A 153 -10.29 1.81 5.12
N GLY A 154 -9.22 1.25 4.58
CA GLY A 154 -8.17 0.57 5.36
C GLY A 154 -6.77 0.72 4.80
N ALA A 155 -6.57 1.50 3.73
CA ALA A 155 -5.26 1.81 3.18
C ALA A 155 -4.92 3.28 3.47
N ASN A 156 -3.69 3.53 3.91
CA ASN A 156 -3.16 4.84 4.27
C ASN A 156 -4.06 5.64 5.21
N ILE A 157 -4.50 5.01 6.30
CA ILE A 157 -5.37 5.63 7.30
C ILE A 157 -4.54 6.34 8.37
N LEU A 158 -4.72 7.66 8.47
CA LEU A 158 -4.16 8.48 9.54
C LEU A 158 -4.91 8.24 10.86
N ALA A 159 -4.19 7.83 11.91
CA ALA A 159 -4.75 7.59 13.23
C ALA A 159 -3.76 7.98 14.35
N ALA A 160 -4.25 8.11 15.59
CA ALA A 160 -3.42 8.45 16.74
C ALA A 160 -2.49 7.29 17.12
N LEU A 161 -1.26 7.62 17.55
CA LEU A 161 -0.28 6.64 18.01
C LEU A 161 -0.01 6.73 19.53
N PRO A 162 0.42 5.63 20.19
CA PRO A 162 0.88 5.67 21.57
C PRO A 162 2.01 6.69 21.76
N GLY A 163 2.02 7.38 22.91
CA GLY A 163 3.02 8.43 23.18
C GLY A 163 2.68 9.81 22.60
N GLY A 164 1.55 9.92 21.89
CA GLY A 164 1.09 11.16 21.27
C GLY A 164 1.45 11.25 19.78
N GLY A 165 0.75 12.11 19.06
CA GLY A 165 0.92 12.27 17.61
C GLY A 165 0.04 11.33 16.78
N TYR A 166 0.31 11.30 15.48
CA TYR A 166 -0.45 10.56 14.47
C TYR A 166 0.49 9.83 13.52
N GLY A 167 0.03 8.71 12.98
CA GLY A 167 0.72 7.91 11.97
C GLY A 167 -0.25 7.36 10.93
N ILE A 168 0.28 6.91 9.80
CA ILE A 168 -0.49 6.41 8.67
C ILE A 168 -0.27 4.90 8.58
N MET A 169 -1.31 4.11 8.85
CA MET A 169 -1.22 2.65 8.81
C MET A 169 -2.20 2.06 7.79
N SER A 170 -1.93 0.83 7.38
CA SER A 170 -2.79 0.09 6.46
C SER A 170 -3.09 -1.31 6.97
N GLY A 171 -4.32 -1.76 6.74
CA GLY A 171 -4.78 -3.10 7.11
C GLY A 171 -6.30 -3.18 7.22
N THR A 172 -6.83 -4.40 7.19
CA THR A 172 -8.24 -4.64 7.53
C THR A 172 -8.54 -4.28 8.99
N SER A 173 -7.51 -4.29 9.86
CA SER A 173 -7.54 -3.71 11.21
C SER A 173 -7.91 -2.22 11.23
N MET A 174 -7.63 -1.47 10.15
CA MET A 174 -8.04 -0.06 10.00
C MET A 174 -9.41 0.08 9.34
N SER A 175 -9.83 -0.86 8.49
CA SER A 175 -11.21 -0.93 7.98
C SER A 175 -12.24 -1.28 9.08
N CYS A 176 -11.89 -2.21 9.97
CA CYS A 176 -12.75 -2.67 11.07
C CYS A 176 -13.33 -1.55 11.96
N PRO A 177 -12.54 -0.58 12.47
CA PRO A 177 -13.07 0.49 13.30
C PRO A 177 -14.00 1.45 12.53
N HIS A 178 -13.82 1.63 11.21
CA HIS A 178 -14.78 2.41 10.40
C HIS A 178 -16.16 1.76 10.41
N VAL A 179 -16.24 0.48 10.09
CA VAL A 179 -17.52 -0.27 10.09
C VAL A 179 -18.11 -0.34 11.50
N SER A 180 -17.26 -0.54 12.52
CA SER A 180 -17.70 -0.59 13.92
C SER A 180 -18.30 0.74 14.39
N GLY A 181 -17.70 1.87 13.99
CA GLY A 181 -18.22 3.20 14.26
C GLY A 181 -19.59 3.44 13.60
N ILE A 182 -19.73 3.08 12.31
CA ILE A 182 -21.01 3.19 11.60
C ILE A 182 -22.07 2.30 12.26
N ALA A 183 -21.73 1.06 12.61
CA ALA A 183 -22.64 0.15 13.31
C ALA A 183 -23.11 0.72 14.67
N ALA A 184 -22.21 1.35 15.42
CA ALA A 184 -22.56 2.02 16.68
C ALA A 184 -23.49 3.22 16.46
N LEU A 185 -23.25 4.03 15.41
CA LEU A 185 -24.13 5.13 15.04
C LEU A 185 -25.53 4.62 14.67
N ILE A 186 -25.63 3.58 13.84
CA ILE A 186 -26.91 2.95 13.49
C ILE A 186 -27.61 2.46 14.76
N ARG A 187 -26.90 1.80 15.68
CA ARG A 187 -27.47 1.33 16.96
C ARG A 187 -27.94 2.49 17.85
N SER A 188 -27.27 3.64 17.81
CA SER A 188 -27.67 4.81 18.60
C SER A 188 -29.02 5.40 18.13
N VAL A 189 -29.28 5.38 16.81
CA VAL A 189 -30.53 5.83 16.21
C VAL A 189 -31.60 4.74 16.25
N HIS A 190 -31.20 3.47 16.24
CA HIS A 190 -32.08 2.31 16.30
C HIS A 190 -31.73 1.36 17.48
N PRO A 191 -32.00 1.75 18.74
CA PRO A 191 -31.57 0.98 19.93
C PRO A 191 -32.20 -0.40 20.08
N SER A 192 -33.25 -0.73 19.32
CA SER A 192 -33.89 -2.05 19.34
C SER A 192 -33.37 -2.99 18.24
N TRP A 193 -32.64 -2.49 17.24
CA TRP A 193 -32.20 -3.30 16.09
C TRP A 193 -31.16 -4.35 16.49
N SER A 194 -31.40 -5.60 16.14
CA SER A 194 -30.43 -6.68 16.39
C SER A 194 -29.11 -6.45 15.63
N PRO A 195 -28.00 -7.09 16.04
CA PRO A 195 -26.75 -7.04 15.28
C PRO A 195 -26.92 -7.49 13.82
N ALA A 196 -27.79 -8.48 13.58
CA ALA A 196 -28.11 -8.93 12.22
C ALA A 196 -28.85 -7.86 11.40
N ALA A 197 -29.77 -7.10 12.00
CA ALA A 197 -30.44 -5.99 11.32
C ALA A 197 -29.46 -4.87 10.96
N ILE A 198 -28.54 -4.53 11.87
CA ILE A 198 -27.49 -3.52 11.61
C ILE A 198 -26.56 -3.98 10.49
N LYS A 199 -26.10 -5.24 10.54
CA LYS A 199 -25.30 -5.83 9.47
C LYS A 199 -26.04 -5.81 8.13
N SER A 200 -27.32 -6.17 8.13
CA SER A 200 -28.16 -6.15 6.93
C SER A 200 -28.27 -4.75 6.35
N ALA A 201 -28.48 -3.72 7.18
CA ALA A 201 -28.53 -2.34 6.74
C ALA A 201 -27.21 -1.90 6.10
N LEU A 202 -26.06 -2.20 6.72
CA LEU A 202 -24.74 -1.92 6.15
C LEU A 202 -24.55 -2.57 4.78
N MET A 203 -24.82 -3.88 4.67
CA MET A 203 -24.61 -4.61 3.42
C MET A 203 -25.56 -4.17 2.30
N THR A 204 -26.85 -4.00 2.61
CA THR A 204 -27.86 -3.70 1.58
C THR A 204 -27.87 -2.24 1.12
N SER A 205 -27.13 -1.37 1.81
CA SER A 205 -26.92 0.03 1.40
C SER A 205 -25.52 0.29 0.82
N ALA A 206 -24.65 -0.71 0.80
CA ALA A 206 -23.32 -0.62 0.21
C ALA A 206 -23.38 -0.46 -1.32
N TYR A 207 -22.34 0.11 -1.90
CA TYR A 207 -22.22 0.33 -3.34
C TYR A 207 -21.01 -0.38 -3.95
N VAL A 208 -21.11 -0.76 -5.22
CA VAL A 208 -20.08 -1.54 -5.94
C VAL A 208 -19.33 -0.72 -7.01
N ARG A 209 -19.51 0.59 -7.02
CA ARG A 209 -18.92 1.50 -8.02
C ARG A 209 -17.90 2.47 -7.43
N ASP A 210 -16.85 2.74 -8.18
CA ASP A 210 -15.85 3.74 -7.85
C ASP A 210 -16.34 5.18 -8.14
N ASN A 211 -15.51 6.16 -7.80
CA ASN A 211 -15.75 7.59 -8.06
C ASN A 211 -15.78 7.96 -9.55
N ARG A 212 -15.52 7.02 -10.46
CA ARG A 212 -15.70 7.16 -11.92
C ARG A 212 -16.88 6.35 -12.44
N ASN A 213 -17.75 5.89 -11.54
CA ASN A 213 -18.92 5.09 -11.82
C ASN A 213 -18.59 3.74 -12.51
N GLN A 214 -17.36 3.26 -12.40
CA GLN A 214 -16.94 1.92 -12.86
C GLN A 214 -17.09 0.92 -11.72
N LEU A 215 -17.10 -0.38 -12.02
CA LEU A 215 -17.05 -1.38 -10.95
C LEU A 215 -15.75 -1.22 -10.16
N ILE A 216 -15.86 -1.30 -8.82
CA ILE A 216 -14.71 -1.32 -7.92
C ILE A 216 -13.78 -2.44 -8.39
N ARG A 217 -12.47 -2.16 -8.40
CA ARG A 217 -11.46 -3.08 -8.90
C ARG A 217 -10.72 -3.77 -7.77
N ASP A 218 -10.22 -4.96 -8.06
CA ASP A 218 -9.18 -5.60 -7.28
C ASP A 218 -7.81 -5.13 -7.78
N ARG A 219 -6.94 -4.70 -6.85
CA ARG A 219 -5.58 -4.28 -7.17
C ARG A 219 -4.67 -5.41 -7.65
N VAL A 220 -4.94 -6.68 -7.29
CA VAL A 220 -4.10 -7.81 -7.71
C VAL A 220 -4.23 -8.06 -9.22
N PHE A 221 -5.46 -8.12 -9.73
CA PHE A 221 -5.73 -8.44 -11.13
C PHE A 221 -6.07 -7.22 -11.99
N LEU A 222 -6.33 -6.06 -11.37
CA LEU A 222 -6.86 -4.84 -12.01
C LEU A 222 -8.19 -5.06 -12.76
N GLU A 223 -8.88 -6.14 -12.41
CA GLU A 223 -10.20 -6.50 -12.90
C GLU A 223 -11.30 -6.03 -11.92
N ALA A 224 -12.56 -6.15 -12.31
CA ALA A 224 -13.68 -5.86 -11.43
C ALA A 224 -13.67 -6.82 -10.23
N ALA A 225 -13.71 -6.26 -9.03
CA ALA A 225 -13.78 -7.01 -7.78
C ALA A 225 -15.10 -7.78 -7.69
N ASP A 226 -15.02 -9.03 -7.27
CA ASP A 226 -16.16 -9.91 -7.12
C ASP A 226 -16.66 -9.96 -5.66
N PRO A 227 -17.75 -10.68 -5.35
CA PRO A 227 -18.26 -10.77 -3.98
C PRO A 227 -17.30 -11.44 -2.98
N PHE A 228 -16.29 -12.19 -3.41
CA PHE A 228 -15.21 -12.71 -2.56
C PHE A 228 -14.11 -11.69 -2.28
N ASP A 229 -14.09 -10.58 -3.01
CA ASP A 229 -13.19 -9.45 -2.78
C ASP A 229 -13.83 -8.38 -1.89
N LEU A 230 -15.09 -7.98 -2.21
CA LEU A 230 -15.75 -6.83 -1.60
C LEU A 230 -17.05 -7.10 -0.85
N GLY A 231 -17.54 -8.34 -0.83
CA GLY A 231 -18.81 -8.69 -0.22
C GLY A 231 -19.97 -7.96 -0.89
N ALA A 232 -20.71 -7.16 -0.12
CA ALA A 232 -21.81 -6.36 -0.63
C ALA A 232 -21.37 -5.04 -1.30
N GLY A 233 -20.15 -4.56 -1.04
CA GLY A 233 -19.65 -3.27 -1.53
C GLY A 233 -19.02 -2.41 -0.44
N HIS A 234 -18.79 -1.15 -0.78
CA HIS A 234 -18.31 -0.09 0.11
C HIS A 234 -19.47 0.69 0.74
#